data_AF-A0A940MLY8-F1
#
_entry.id   AF-A0A940MLY8-F1
#
_cell.length_a   1.000
_cell.length_b   1.000
_cell.length_c   1.000
_cell.angle_alpha   90.00
_cell.angle_beta   90.00
_cell.angle_gamma   90.00
#
_symmetry.space_group_name_H-M   'P 1'
#
loop_
_entity.id
_entity.type
_entity.pdbx_description
1 polymer ?
#
loop_
_entity_poly.entity_id
_entity_poly.type
_entity_poly.pdbx_seq_one_letter_code
_entity_poly.pdbx_strand_id
1 'polypeptide(L)'
;MGKRDELIQRYADDLRNKCGMEPDMNLLTKVTIGCGPSIYNADSSTVASSQAGELDTVKTNFLMKKLGLSDTPDLMDAINQVIETYGKSERNKYRAVIYYMLTKHFGKEAVYG
;
A
#
# COMPACT_ATOMS: atom_id res chain seq x y z
N MET A 1 4.09 -7.45 22.42
CA MET A 1 3.53 -6.98 21.15
C MET A 1 4.18 -7.79 20.04
N GLY A 2 3.41 -8.33 19.10
CA GLY A 2 3.94 -9.24 18.08
C GLY A 2 4.64 -8.50 16.94
N LYS A 3 5.41 -9.20 16.10
CA LYS A 3 6.12 -8.57 14.98
C LYS A 3 5.20 -7.82 14.01
N ARG A 4 4.00 -8.35 13.79
CA ARG A 4 2.97 -7.71 12.96
C ARG A 4 2.54 -6.37 13.55
N ASP A 5 2.31 -6.32 14.86
CA ASP A 5 1.85 -5.10 15.54
C ASP A 5 2.92 -4.00 15.44
N GLU A 6 4.21 -4.36 15.58
CA GLU A 6 5.32 -3.41 15.39
C GLU A 6 5.33 -2.82 13.97
N LEU A 7 5.09 -3.67 12.96
CA LEU A 7 4.99 -3.24 11.56
C LEU A 7 3.79 -2.33 11.34
N ILE A 8 2.63 -2.67 11.90
CA ILE A 8 1.42 -1.83 11.82
C ILE A 8 1.67 -0.45 12.42
N GLN A 9 2.33 -0.36 13.57
CA GLN A 9 2.67 0.94 14.16
C GLN A 9 3.62 1.74 13.26
N ARG A 10 4.63 1.09 12.66
CA ARG A 10 5.51 1.74 11.69
C ARG A 10 4.75 2.25 10.47
N TYR A 11 3.81 1.45 9.94
CA TYR A 11 3.00 1.84 8.79
C TYR A 11 2.07 3.00 9.13
N ALA A 12 1.51 3.03 10.34
CA ALA A 12 0.70 4.13 10.83
C ALA A 12 1.53 5.42 10.98
N ASP A 13 2.77 5.32 11.46
CA ASP A 13 3.71 6.43 11.55
C ASP A 13 4.06 7.00 10.16
N ASP A 14 4.35 6.13 9.19
CA ASP A 14 4.60 6.54 7.80
C ASP A 14 3.39 7.24 7.17
N LEU A 15 2.17 6.71 7.38
CA LEU A 15 0.95 7.35 6.89
C LEU A 15 0.79 8.76 7.47
N ARG A 16 1.00 8.92 8.77
CA ARG A 16 0.84 10.21 9.46
C ARG A 16 1.92 11.20 9.09
N ASN A 17 3.19 10.80 9.21
CA ASN A 17 4.33 11.71 9.20
C ASN A 17 4.94 11.89 7.81
N LYS A 18 4.77 10.91 6.90
CA LYS A 18 5.29 10.99 5.54
C LYS A 18 4.20 11.23 4.50
N CYS A 19 3.02 10.64 4.69
CA CYS A 19 1.93 10.72 3.72
C CYS A 19 0.88 11.79 4.07
N GLY A 20 0.95 12.40 5.26
CA GLY A 20 0.00 13.43 5.72
C GLY A 20 -1.42 12.90 5.93
N MET A 21 -1.57 11.62 6.25
CA MET A 21 -2.86 10.95 6.43
C MET A 21 -3.07 10.50 7.88
N GLU A 22 -4.27 10.75 8.42
CA GLU A 22 -4.69 10.10 9.67
C GLU A 22 -4.98 8.61 9.40
N PRO A 23 -4.25 7.66 10.01
CA PRO A 23 -4.42 6.25 9.75
C PRO A 23 -5.70 5.69 10.42
N ASP A 24 -6.58 5.11 9.60
CA ASP A 24 -7.61 4.19 10.08
C ASP A 24 -6.93 2.87 10.46
N MET A 25 -6.74 2.66 11.75
CA MET A 25 -6.02 1.50 12.29
C MET A 25 -6.73 0.17 11.99
N ASN A 26 -8.06 0.17 11.83
CA ASN A 26 -8.80 -1.04 11.49
C ASN A 26 -8.51 -1.44 10.04
N LEU A 27 -8.65 -0.50 9.11
CA LEU A 27 -8.32 -0.75 7.71
C LEU A 27 -6.83 -1.11 7.55
N LEU A 28 -5.92 -0.38 8.19
CA LEU A 28 -4.49 -0.64 8.09
C LEU A 28 -4.14 -2.06 8.57
N THR A 29 -4.76 -2.51 9.66
CA THR A 29 -4.58 -3.88 10.16
C THR A 29 -5.05 -4.91 9.14
N LYS A 30 -6.25 -4.72 8.56
CA LYS A 30 -6.81 -5.61 7.55
C LYS A 30 -5.98 -5.66 6.27
N VAL A 31 -5.52 -4.50 5.78
CA VAL A 31 -4.61 -4.43 4.63
C VAL A 31 -3.31 -5.16 4.92
N THR A 32 -2.71 -4.91 6.10
CA THR A 32 -1.47 -5.57 6.52
C THR A 32 -1.62 -7.09 6.60
N ILE A 33 -2.74 -7.59 7.15
CA ILE A 33 -3.07 -9.02 7.15
C ILE A 33 -3.21 -9.55 5.70
N GLY A 34 -3.86 -8.77 4.83
CA GLY A 34 -4.03 -9.09 3.42
C GLY A 34 -2.73 -9.19 2.61
N CYS A 35 -1.67 -8.49 3.02
CA CYS A 35 -0.32 -8.67 2.47
C CYS A 35 0.31 -10.01 2.86
N GLY A 36 -0.19 -10.69 3.90
CA GLY A 36 0.28 -12.00 4.31
C GLY A 36 1.74 -11.99 4.81
N PRO A 37 2.52 -13.07 4.57
CA PRO A 37 3.88 -13.18 5.10
C PRO A 37 4.89 -12.24 4.42
N SER A 38 4.52 -11.61 3.29
CA SER A 38 5.44 -10.74 2.54
C SER A 38 5.92 -9.53 3.36
N ILE A 39 5.15 -9.13 4.36
CA ILE A 39 5.47 -8.00 5.26
C ILE A 39 6.72 -8.25 6.12
N TYR A 40 7.13 -9.51 6.29
CA TYR A 40 8.27 -9.88 7.13
C TYR A 40 9.60 -10.00 6.36
N ASN A 41 9.55 -10.03 5.04
CA ASN A 41 10.74 -10.07 4.19
C ASN A 41 11.03 -8.67 3.66
N ALA A 42 12.27 -8.19 3.82
CA ALA A 42 12.65 -6.82 3.50
C ALA A 42 12.32 -6.45 2.03
N ASP A 43 12.66 -7.32 1.09
CA ASP A 43 12.45 -7.10 -0.34
C ASP A 43 10.96 -7.13 -0.69
N SER A 44 10.23 -8.16 -0.23
CA SER A 44 8.81 -8.32 -0.52
C SER A 44 7.88 -7.49 0.37
N SER A 45 8.42 -6.68 1.28
CA SER A 45 7.65 -5.75 2.12
C SER A 45 7.60 -4.34 1.52
N THR A 46 8.46 -4.03 0.53
CA THR A 46 8.57 -2.70 -0.08
C THR A 46 8.30 -2.74 -1.59
N VAL A 47 7.93 -1.59 -2.15
CA VAL A 47 7.66 -1.42 -3.59
C VAL A 47 8.75 -0.53 -4.20
N ALA A 48 9.45 -1.07 -5.20
CA ALA A 48 10.48 -0.36 -5.95
C ALA A 48 9.85 0.57 -7.00
N SER A 49 9.60 1.83 -6.63
CA SER A 49 8.89 2.80 -7.49
C SER A 49 9.58 3.15 -8.81
N SER A 50 10.89 2.88 -8.94
CA SER A 50 11.65 3.10 -10.18
C SER A 50 11.60 1.92 -11.14
N GLN A 51 11.00 0.79 -10.75
CA GLN A 51 10.90 -0.40 -11.58
C GLN A 51 9.48 -0.51 -12.14
N ALA A 52 9.31 -0.25 -13.44
CA ALA A 52 7.99 -0.28 -14.08
C ALA A 52 7.24 -1.60 -13.86
N GLY A 53 7.93 -2.74 -13.98
CA GLY A 53 7.32 -4.06 -13.76
C GLY A 53 6.79 -4.30 -12.33
N GLU A 54 7.38 -3.63 -11.34
CA GLU A 54 6.87 -3.67 -9.97
C GLU A 54 5.54 -2.89 -9.86
N LEU A 55 5.45 -1.74 -10.52
CA LEU A 55 4.20 -0.95 -10.57
C LEU A 55 3.09 -1.67 -11.34
N ASP A 56 3.43 -2.34 -12.45
CA ASP A 56 2.50 -3.18 -13.20
C ASP A 56 2.00 -4.36 -12.37
N THR A 57 2.84 -4.92 -11.51
CA THR A 57 2.45 -5.99 -10.57
C THR A 57 1.45 -5.46 -9.53
N VAL A 58 1.66 -4.25 -9.00
CA VAL A 58 0.68 -3.59 -8.12
C VAL A 58 -0.64 -3.34 -8.85
N LYS A 59 -0.59 -2.80 -10.08
CA LYS A 59 -1.80 -2.57 -10.90
C LYS A 59 -2.58 -3.87 -11.13
N THR A 60 -1.92 -4.90 -11.66
CA THR A 60 -2.58 -6.14 -12.09
C THR A 60 -3.02 -7.01 -10.93
N ASN A 61 -2.17 -7.22 -9.92
CA ASN A 61 -2.46 -8.16 -8.84
C ASN A 61 -3.23 -7.51 -7.69
N PHE A 62 -3.00 -6.24 -7.40
CA PHE A 62 -3.70 -5.57 -6.32
C PHE A 62 -4.94 -4.82 -6.83
N LEU A 63 -4.78 -3.81 -7.68
CA LEU A 63 -5.91 -2.98 -8.10
C LEU A 63 -6.95 -3.78 -8.88
N MET A 64 -6.53 -4.55 -9.88
CA MET A 64 -7.46 -5.31 -10.71
C MET A 64 -7.95 -6.58 -10.00
N LYS A 65 -7.05 -7.51 -9.64
CA LYS A 65 -7.49 -8.81 -9.08
C LYS A 65 -8.04 -8.71 -7.66
N LYS A 66 -7.41 -7.94 -6.77
CA LYS A 66 -7.82 -7.89 -5.35
C LYS A 66 -8.94 -6.89 -5.10
N LEU A 67 -8.86 -5.68 -5.66
CA LEU A 67 -9.87 -4.63 -5.47
C LEU A 67 -10.99 -4.64 -6.54
N GLY A 68 -10.86 -5.47 -7.58
CA GLY A 68 -11.88 -5.64 -8.61
C GLY A 68 -12.03 -4.43 -9.53
N LEU A 69 -10.96 -3.64 -9.73
CA LEU A 69 -10.99 -2.48 -10.60
C LEU A 69 -10.78 -2.89 -12.07
N SER A 70 -11.46 -2.20 -12.99
CA SER A 70 -11.28 -2.41 -14.43
C SER A 70 -9.95 -1.81 -14.90
N ASP A 71 -9.34 -2.42 -15.91
CA ASP A 71 -8.09 -1.91 -16.49
C ASP A 71 -8.32 -0.58 -17.20
N THR A 72 -7.90 0.50 -16.55
CA THR A 72 -8.02 1.87 -17.04
C THR A 72 -6.70 2.60 -16.79
N PRO A 73 -6.40 3.67 -17.56
CA PRO A 73 -5.22 4.50 -17.34
C PRO A 73 -5.11 5.03 -15.91
N ASP A 74 -6.24 5.39 -15.31
CA ASP A 74 -6.37 5.94 -13.95
C ASP A 74 -5.68 5.08 -12.88
N LEU A 75 -5.59 3.76 -13.09
CA LEU A 75 -4.90 2.86 -12.14
C LEU A 75 -3.42 3.18 -11.99
N MET A 76 -2.73 3.46 -13.10
CA MET A 76 -1.31 3.78 -13.06
C MET A 76 -1.08 5.20 -12.53
N ASP A 77 -1.98 6.13 -12.86
CA ASP A 77 -1.93 7.50 -12.35
C ASP A 77 -2.10 7.53 -10.82
N ALA A 78 -3.03 6.74 -10.29
CA ALA A 78 -3.21 6.59 -8.84
C ALA A 78 -1.97 5.98 -8.16
N ILE A 79 -1.33 4.97 -8.76
CA ILE A 79 -0.08 4.40 -8.23
C ILE A 79 1.01 5.47 -8.17
N ASN A 80 1.20 6.23 -9.25
CA ASN A 80 2.19 7.30 -9.30
C ASN A 80 1.90 8.41 -8.29
N GLN A 81 0.62 8.78 -8.12
CA GLN A 81 0.21 9.75 -7.12
C GLN A 81 0.53 9.27 -5.70
N VAL A 82 0.19 8.02 -5.37
CA VAL A 82 0.50 7.42 -4.06
C VAL A 82 2.01 7.35 -3.80
N ILE A 83 2.82 7.06 -4.82
CA ILE A 83 4.28 7.09 -4.73
C ILE A 83 4.81 8.50 -4.47
N GLU A 84 4.22 9.52 -5.11
CA GLU A 84 4.54 10.92 -4.88
C GLU A 84 4.18 11.32 -3.45
N THR A 85 2.98 10.98 -2.99
CA THR A 85 2.50 11.24 -1.62
C THR A 85 3.40 10.61 -0.57
N TYR A 86 3.87 9.38 -0.78
CA TYR A 86 4.83 8.74 0.13
C TYR A 86 6.23 9.40 0.06
N GLY A 87 6.54 10.07 -1.04
CA GLY A 87 7.82 10.73 -1.28
C GLY A 87 8.76 9.86 -2.13
N LYS A 88 9.12 10.37 -3.30
CA LYS A 88 10.01 9.67 -4.25
C LYS A 88 11.36 9.25 -3.64
N SER A 89 11.90 10.04 -2.72
CA SER A 89 13.18 9.79 -2.03
C SER A 89 13.11 8.73 -0.93
N GLU A 90 11.92 8.33 -0.47
CA GLU A 90 11.78 7.25 0.51
C GLU A 90 12.22 5.93 -0.11
N ARG A 91 13.21 5.29 0.51
CA ARG A 91 13.75 4.01 0.02
C ARG A 91 12.88 2.84 0.44
N ASN A 92 12.18 2.97 1.56
CA ASN A 92 11.34 1.93 2.15
C ASN A 92 9.86 2.27 2.00
N LYS A 93 9.37 2.29 0.76
CA LYS A 93 7.93 2.46 0.51
C LYS A 93 7.21 1.15 0.79
N TYR A 94 6.66 1.00 1.99
CA TYR A 94 6.05 -0.26 2.40
C TYR A 94 4.79 -0.58 1.58
N ARG A 95 4.69 -1.82 1.11
CA ARG A 95 3.59 -2.31 0.27
C ARG A 95 2.25 -2.21 0.99
N ALA A 96 2.20 -2.47 2.29
CA ALA A 96 0.99 -2.31 3.09
C ALA A 96 0.49 -0.84 3.12
N VAL A 97 1.42 0.13 3.20
CA VAL A 97 1.10 1.56 3.18
C VAL A 97 0.60 1.99 1.80
N ILE A 98 1.26 1.57 0.72
CA ILE A 98 0.81 1.83 -0.66
C ILE A 98 -0.58 1.22 -0.90
N TYR A 99 -0.79 -0.03 -0.48
CA TYR A 99 -2.07 -0.72 -0.66
C TYR A 99 -3.18 -0.06 0.14
N TYR A 100 -2.88 0.43 1.35
CA TYR A 100 -3.80 1.22 2.15
C TYR A 100 -4.20 2.51 1.41
N MET A 101 -3.22 3.29 0.93
CA MET A 101 -3.48 4.55 0.23
C MET A 101 -4.29 4.34 -1.05
N LEU A 102 -3.97 3.30 -1.84
CA LEU A 102 -4.74 2.94 -3.03
C LEU A 102 -6.15 2.48 -2.69
N THR A 103 -6.33 1.71 -1.61
CA THR A 103 -7.66 1.30 -1.14
C THR A 103 -8.51 2.50 -0.78
N LYS A 104 -7.93 3.48 -0.06
CA LYS A 104 -8.59 4.75 0.27
C LYS A 104 -8.89 5.59 -0.98
N HIS A 105 -7.92 5.72 -1.89
CA HIS A 105 -8.07 6.49 -3.12
C HIS A 105 -9.26 6.02 -3.96
N PHE A 106 -9.45 4.71 -4.11
CA PHE A 106 -10.54 4.14 -4.90
C PHE A 106 -11.82 3.83 -4.10
N GLY A 107 -11.90 4.17 -2.81
CA GLY A 107 -13.06 3.89 -1.97
C GLY A 107 -13.38 2.40 -1.83
N LYS A 108 -12.34 1.55 -1.76
CA LYS A 108 -12.44 0.08 -1.77
C LYS A 108 -12.29 -0.54 -0.39
N GLU A 109 -12.53 0.21 0.69
CA GLU A 109 -12.42 -0.29 2.06
C GLU A 109 -13.33 -1.49 2.33
N ALA A 110 -14.53 -1.50 1.74
CA ALA A 110 -15.52 -2.57 1.90
C ALA A 110 -15.00 -3.95 1.44
N VAL A 111 -13.99 -4.02 0.57
CA VAL A 111 -13.33 -5.28 0.17
C VAL A 111 -12.67 -5.99 1.36
N TYR A 112 -12.32 -5.23 2.40
CA TYR A 112 -11.68 -5.72 3.62
C TYR A 112 -12.67 -6.05 4.76
N GLY A 113 -13.98 -5.95 4.49
CA GLY A 113 -15.05 -6.25 5.44
C GLY A 113 -15.40 -5.07 6.34
#